data_AF-A0AAD4IAT6-F1
#
_entry.id   AF-A0AAD4IAT6-F1
#
_cell.length_a   1.000
_cell.length_b   1.000
_cell.length_c   1.000
_cell.angle_alpha   90.00
_cell.angle_beta   90.00
_cell.angle_gamma   90.00
#
_symmetry.space_group_name_H-M   'P 1'
#
loop_
_entity.id
_entity.type
_entity.pdbx_description
1 polymer ?
#
loop_
_entity_poly.entity_id
_entity_poly.type
_entity_poly.pdbx_seq_one_letter_code
_entity_poly.pdbx_strand_id
1 'polypeptide(L)'
;MASFFLVNPDKLERDIRCMNSTILDDLQGLHMIPRLYQTLFYRTREFAATVRNLVDVAPAMWAEAACLLVDWSVNVLRHKEVGLERFLHSQRESLYWILDDALLRICVDQWDPPQSTTPSSSHSTQSRLSSSSPTPKAVPWDMATTPISLALSRARGLMPLWHAQDLEERENWELNCLDPQGQYFDVGWFRRSTKFLHQSTKIHEIWRTLRRWGGGQLPAELADVIMEDVATFEGLPVCDLRTEYLAKRAVNHGAVSYFREDMN
;
A
#
# COMPACT_ATOMS: atom_id res chain seq x y z
N MET A 1 -68.76 -2.78 19.62
CA MET A 1 -67.70 -1.91 19.06
C MET A 1 -66.50 -2.79 18.75
N ALA A 2 -66.32 -3.15 17.49
CA ALA A 2 -65.16 -3.94 17.06
C ALA A 2 -64.03 -2.97 16.70
N SER A 3 -63.01 -2.88 17.54
CA SER A 3 -61.78 -2.16 17.22
C SER A 3 -61.01 -2.96 16.19
N PHE A 4 -61.12 -2.56 14.92
CA PHE A 4 -60.19 -3.00 13.89
C PHE A 4 -58.82 -2.38 14.21
N PHE A 5 -57.92 -3.20 14.74
CA PHE A 5 -56.51 -2.87 14.78
C PHE A 5 -56.03 -2.76 13.33
N LEU A 6 -55.90 -1.53 12.84
CA LEU A 6 -55.16 -1.23 11.62
C LEU A 6 -53.70 -1.62 11.89
N VAL A 7 -53.34 -2.85 11.51
CA VAL A 7 -51.95 -3.29 11.49
C VAL A 7 -51.25 -2.39 10.47
N ASN A 8 -50.33 -1.56 10.94
CA ASN A 8 -49.53 -0.71 10.07
C ASN A 8 -48.68 -1.64 9.16
N PRO A 9 -48.92 -1.67 7.84
CA PRO A 9 -48.27 -2.62 6.94
C PRO A 9 -46.74 -2.49 6.98
N ASP A 10 -46.22 -1.28 7.14
CA ASP A 10 -44.78 -1.02 7.26
C ASP A 10 -44.16 -1.66 8.51
N LYS A 11 -44.94 -1.73 9.60
CA LYS A 11 -44.51 -2.36 10.84
C LYS A 11 -44.50 -3.88 10.71
N LEU A 12 -45.54 -4.45 10.09
CA LEU A 12 -45.62 -5.88 9.84
C LEU A 12 -44.51 -6.34 8.88
N GLU A 13 -44.23 -5.58 7.83
CA GLU A 13 -43.14 -5.87 6.90
C GLU A 13 -41.79 -5.85 7.61
N ARG A 14 -41.53 -4.82 8.43
CA ARG A 14 -40.29 -4.73 9.23
C ARG A 14 -40.16 -5.89 10.21
N ASP A 15 -41.25 -6.25 10.90
CA ASP A 15 -41.26 -7.34 11.87
C ASP A 15 -41.02 -8.70 11.18
N ILE A 16 -41.62 -8.94 10.00
CA ILE A 16 -41.37 -10.13 9.17
C ILE A 16 -39.91 -10.16 8.68
N ARG A 17 -39.37 -9.02 8.24
CA ARG A 17 -37.97 -8.91 7.80
C ARG A 17 -37.01 -9.19 8.96
N CYS A 18 -37.32 -8.69 10.15
CA CYS A 18 -36.53 -8.92 11.36
C CYS A 18 -36.59 -10.37 11.84
N MET A 19 -37.77 -11.01 11.77
CA MET A 19 -37.93 -12.43 12.12
C MET A 19 -37.20 -13.37 11.16
N ASN A 20 -37.06 -12.98 9.90
CA ASN A 20 -36.41 -13.78 8.87
C ASN A 20 -34.97 -13.35 8.59
N SER A 21 -34.40 -12.38 9.31
CA SER A 21 -33.08 -11.81 9.02
C SER A 21 -32.00 -12.87 8.96
N THR A 22 -31.95 -13.80 9.92
CA THR A 22 -30.96 -14.89 9.93
C THR A 22 -31.06 -15.79 8.70
N ILE A 23 -32.28 -16.09 8.23
CA ILE A 23 -32.49 -16.93 7.03
C ILE A 23 -32.07 -16.16 5.78
N LEU A 24 -32.40 -14.86 5.71
CA LEU A 24 -32.02 -13.98 4.60
C LEU A 24 -30.49 -13.81 4.54
N ASP A 25 -29.85 -13.61 5.69
CA ASP A 25 -28.40 -13.53 5.85
C ASP A 25 -27.72 -14.82 5.39
N ASP A 26 -28.31 -15.98 5.72
CA ASP A 26 -27.80 -17.28 5.30
C ASP A 26 -27.96 -17.53 3.80
N LEU A 27 -29.11 -17.18 3.22
CA LEU A 27 -29.36 -17.28 1.78
C LEU A 27 -28.43 -16.39 0.96
N GLN A 28 -28.06 -15.23 1.51
CA GLN A 28 -27.09 -14.33 0.88
C GLN A 28 -25.64 -14.73 1.20
N GLY A 29 -25.40 -15.71 2.08
CA GLY A 29 -24.07 -16.17 2.46
C GLY A 29 -23.28 -15.19 3.34
N LEU A 30 -23.97 -14.26 4.03
CA LEU A 30 -23.34 -13.27 4.90
C LEU A 30 -22.57 -13.90 6.07
N HIS A 31 -23.04 -15.05 6.58
CA HIS A 31 -22.35 -15.79 7.64
C HIS A 31 -20.95 -16.28 7.24
N MET A 32 -20.66 -16.36 5.93
CA MET A 32 -19.34 -16.77 5.43
C MET A 32 -18.34 -15.63 5.36
N ILE A 33 -18.79 -14.37 5.36
CA ILE A 33 -17.92 -13.19 5.22
C ILE A 33 -16.82 -13.15 6.28
N PRO A 34 -17.09 -13.35 7.60
CA PRO A 34 -16.02 -13.34 8.61
C PRO A 34 -14.94 -14.40 8.37
N ARG A 35 -15.34 -15.61 7.94
CA ARG A 35 -14.42 -16.71 7.64
C ARG A 35 -13.59 -16.43 6.39
N LEU A 36 -14.22 -15.88 5.35
CA LEU A 36 -13.56 -15.51 4.11
C LEU A 36 -12.55 -14.39 4.35
N TYR A 37 -12.95 -13.34 5.08
CA TYR A 37 -12.05 -12.27 5.50
C TYR A 37 -10.86 -12.80 6.29
N GLN A 38 -11.09 -13.65 7.28
CA GLN A 38 -10.01 -14.21 8.10
C GLN A 38 -9.01 -14.98 7.22
N THR A 39 -9.50 -15.82 6.30
CA THR A 39 -8.67 -16.59 5.38
C THR A 39 -7.88 -15.68 4.45
N LEU A 40 -8.53 -14.70 3.82
CA LEU A 40 -7.88 -13.74 2.94
C LEU A 40 -6.84 -12.89 3.68
N PHE A 41 -7.12 -12.50 4.92
CA PHE A 41 -6.19 -11.75 5.75
C PHE A 41 -4.92 -12.54 6.01
N TYR A 42 -5.03 -13.81 6.43
CA TYR A 42 -3.87 -14.67 6.63
C TYR A 42 -3.10 -14.91 5.34
N ARG A 43 -3.79 -15.24 4.24
CA ARG A 43 -3.17 -15.49 2.95
C ARG A 43 -2.47 -14.26 2.37
N THR A 44 -3.07 -13.08 2.53
CA THR A 44 -2.45 -11.82 2.09
C THR A 44 -1.18 -11.52 2.88
N ARG A 45 -1.18 -11.77 4.19
CA ARG A 45 0.05 -11.65 5.02
C ARG A 45 1.13 -12.64 4.64
N GLU A 46 0.75 -13.91 4.46
CA GLU A 46 1.67 -14.98 4.04
C GLU A 46 2.28 -14.68 2.66
N PHE A 47 1.44 -14.25 1.72
CA PHE A 47 1.86 -13.85 0.39
C PHE A 47 2.83 -12.66 0.44
N ALA A 48 2.49 -11.59 1.17
CA ALA A 48 3.35 -10.42 1.32
C ALA A 48 4.73 -10.77 1.91
N ALA A 49 4.77 -11.65 2.92
CA ALA A 49 6.01 -12.15 3.49
C ALA A 49 6.81 -12.99 2.48
N THR A 50 6.12 -13.82 1.69
CA THR A 50 6.74 -14.65 0.64
C THR A 50 7.38 -13.80 -0.46
N VAL A 51 6.69 -12.75 -0.90
CA VAL A 51 7.25 -11.80 -1.88
C VAL A 51 8.50 -11.12 -1.33
N ARG A 52 8.50 -10.74 -0.05
CA ARG A 52 9.71 -10.16 0.57
C ARG A 52 10.88 -11.16 0.58
N ASN A 53 10.63 -12.40 0.98
CA ASN A 53 11.65 -13.45 0.95
C ASN A 53 12.16 -13.70 -0.49
N LEU A 54 11.29 -13.57 -1.51
CA LEU A 54 11.69 -13.69 -2.91
C LEU A 54 12.66 -12.58 -3.32
N VAL A 55 12.44 -11.34 -2.87
CA VAL A 55 13.36 -10.22 -3.08
C VAL A 55 14.71 -10.49 -2.43
N ASP A 56 14.74 -11.06 -1.23
CA ASP A 56 16.00 -11.40 -0.54
C ASP A 56 16.80 -12.48 -1.28
N VAL A 57 16.11 -13.47 -1.88
CA VAL A 57 16.74 -14.55 -2.65
C VAL A 57 17.18 -14.08 -4.04
N ALA A 58 16.40 -13.22 -4.69
CA ALA A 58 16.62 -12.75 -6.05
C ALA A 58 16.56 -11.21 -6.13
N PRO A 59 17.55 -10.49 -5.57
CA PRO A 59 17.52 -9.02 -5.49
C PRO A 59 17.53 -8.33 -6.86
N ALA A 60 18.02 -9.00 -7.91
CA ALA A 60 17.98 -8.46 -9.27
C ALA A 60 16.55 -8.38 -9.86
N MET A 61 15.60 -9.15 -9.33
CA MET A 61 14.20 -9.19 -9.80
C MET A 61 13.23 -8.54 -8.79
N TRP A 62 13.74 -7.62 -7.96
CA TRP A 62 12.95 -7.05 -6.88
C TRP A 62 11.72 -6.28 -7.38
N ALA A 63 11.83 -5.61 -8.53
CA ALA A 63 10.77 -4.79 -9.10
C ALA A 63 9.64 -5.68 -9.64
N GLU A 64 9.98 -6.80 -10.28
CA GLU A 64 9.05 -7.81 -10.74
C GLU A 64 8.35 -8.49 -9.56
N ALA A 65 9.10 -8.84 -8.51
CA ALA A 65 8.53 -9.40 -7.28
C ALA A 65 7.57 -8.40 -6.61
N ALA A 66 7.93 -7.12 -6.56
CA ALA A 66 7.08 -6.05 -6.02
C ALA A 66 5.77 -5.88 -6.83
N CYS A 67 5.80 -6.06 -8.15
CA CYS A 67 4.60 -6.03 -8.99
C CYS A 67 3.58 -7.12 -8.59
N LEU A 68 4.03 -8.26 -8.08
CA LEU A 68 3.14 -9.34 -7.62
C LEU A 68 2.21 -8.89 -6.48
N LEU A 69 2.62 -7.92 -5.66
CA LEU A 69 1.76 -7.36 -4.60
C LEU A 69 0.59 -6.56 -5.20
N VAL A 70 0.86 -5.81 -6.26
CA VAL A 70 -0.17 -5.07 -7.00
C VAL A 70 -1.09 -6.06 -7.70
N ASP A 71 -0.52 -7.07 -8.37
CA ASP A 71 -1.27 -8.11 -9.07
C ASP A 71 -2.17 -8.92 -8.13
N TRP A 72 -1.72 -9.21 -6.90
CA TRP A 72 -2.56 -9.86 -5.89
C TRP A 72 -3.78 -9.00 -5.54
N SER A 73 -3.60 -7.68 -5.41
CA SER A 73 -4.72 -6.77 -5.14
C SER A 73 -5.75 -6.75 -6.28
N VAL A 74 -5.30 -6.86 -7.53
CA VAL A 74 -6.15 -6.80 -8.72
C VAL A 74 -6.81 -8.15 -9.02
N ASN A 75 -6.06 -9.25 -8.94
CA ASN A 75 -6.51 -10.54 -9.45
C ASN A 75 -7.08 -11.45 -8.35
N VAL A 76 -6.63 -11.28 -7.10
CA VAL A 76 -7.11 -12.11 -5.98
C VAL A 76 -8.12 -11.33 -5.14
N LEU A 77 -7.76 -10.16 -4.61
CA LEU A 77 -8.68 -9.40 -3.75
C LEU A 77 -9.92 -8.93 -4.52
N ARG A 78 -9.77 -8.54 -5.79
CA ARG A 78 -10.87 -8.09 -6.65
C ARG A 78 -11.47 -9.18 -7.53
N HIS A 79 -11.18 -10.44 -7.23
CA HIS A 79 -11.84 -11.54 -7.90
C HIS A 79 -13.34 -11.56 -7.55
N LYS A 80 -14.20 -11.82 -8.53
CA LYS A 80 -15.66 -11.80 -8.34
C LYS A 80 -16.14 -12.77 -7.26
N GLU A 81 -15.50 -13.93 -7.15
CA GLU A 81 -15.86 -14.95 -6.16
C GLU A 81 -15.46 -14.58 -4.72
N VAL A 82 -14.53 -13.63 -4.55
CA VAL A 82 -14.14 -13.13 -3.23
C VAL A 82 -15.21 -12.20 -2.66
N GLY A 83 -15.89 -11.44 -3.51
CA GLY A 83 -16.95 -10.52 -3.10
C GLY A 83 -16.46 -9.48 -2.08
N LEU A 84 -15.32 -8.84 -2.36
CA LEU A 84 -14.65 -7.92 -1.44
C LEU A 84 -15.52 -6.70 -1.07
N GLU A 85 -16.38 -6.28 -1.98
CA GLU A 85 -17.37 -5.20 -1.82
C GLU A 85 -18.30 -5.43 -0.61
N ARG A 86 -18.52 -6.70 -0.24
CA ARG A 86 -19.34 -7.14 0.89
C ARG A 86 -18.66 -6.95 2.24
N PHE A 87 -17.35 -6.70 2.24
CA PHE A 87 -16.57 -6.58 3.47
C PHE A 87 -16.72 -5.18 4.07
N LEU A 88 -16.53 -5.08 5.38
CA LEU A 88 -16.45 -3.79 6.05
C LEU A 88 -15.31 -2.95 5.46
N HIS A 89 -15.48 -1.64 5.44
CA HIS A 89 -14.45 -0.73 4.93
C HIS A 89 -13.09 -0.94 5.63
N SER A 90 -13.09 -1.06 6.96
CA SER A 90 -11.88 -1.34 7.75
C SER A 90 -11.23 -2.69 7.42
N GLN A 91 -12.02 -3.70 7.02
CA GLN A 91 -11.49 -5.00 6.59
C GLN A 91 -10.78 -4.87 5.24
N ARG A 92 -11.39 -4.16 4.29
CA ARG A 92 -10.79 -3.85 2.98
C ARG A 92 -9.49 -3.06 3.15
N GLU A 93 -9.53 -2.00 3.95
CA GLU A 93 -8.35 -1.18 4.26
C GLU A 93 -7.22 -2.03 4.89
N SER A 94 -7.56 -2.94 5.82
CA SER A 94 -6.57 -3.83 6.43
C SER A 94 -5.83 -4.68 5.39
N LEU A 95 -6.54 -5.20 4.39
CA LEU A 95 -5.96 -6.02 3.32
C LEU A 95 -5.05 -5.20 2.41
N TYR A 96 -5.50 -4.02 1.98
CA TYR A 96 -4.67 -3.11 1.18
C TYR A 96 -3.46 -2.60 1.93
N TRP A 97 -3.61 -2.33 3.24
CA TRP A 97 -2.51 -1.91 4.09
C TRP A 97 -1.39 -2.94 4.16
N ILE A 98 -1.70 -4.23 4.25
CA ILE A 98 -0.69 -5.29 4.26
C ILE A 98 0.15 -5.25 2.97
N LEU A 99 -0.50 -5.09 1.82
CA LEU A 99 0.17 -5.04 0.52
C LEU A 99 0.97 -3.74 0.35
N ASP A 100 0.39 -2.61 0.73
CA ASP A 100 1.06 -1.30 0.66
C ASP A 100 2.27 -1.24 1.59
N ASP A 101 2.17 -1.75 2.83
CA ASP A 101 3.29 -1.79 3.77
C ASP A 101 4.42 -2.72 3.27
N ALA A 102 4.07 -3.84 2.65
CA ALA A 102 5.05 -4.76 2.06
C ALA A 102 5.76 -4.14 0.85
N LEU A 103 5.00 -3.52 -0.06
CA LEU A 103 5.57 -2.83 -1.23
C LEU A 103 6.47 -1.69 -0.80
N LEU A 104 6.00 -0.85 0.13
CA LEU A 104 6.77 0.25 0.67
C LEU A 104 8.08 -0.22 1.28
N ARG A 105 8.07 -1.29 2.09
CA ARG A 105 9.29 -1.83 2.69
C ARG A 105 10.28 -2.31 1.63
N ILE A 106 9.81 -3.01 0.60
CA ILE A 106 10.68 -3.43 -0.51
C ILE A 106 11.29 -2.19 -1.17
N CYS A 107 10.48 -1.20 -1.52
CA CYS A 107 10.97 0.03 -2.15
C CYS A 107 11.97 0.79 -1.26
N VAL A 108 11.71 0.89 0.04
CA VAL A 108 12.60 1.56 0.99
C VAL A 108 13.90 0.77 1.19
N ASP A 109 13.83 -0.56 1.29
CA ASP A 109 15.00 -1.46 1.38
C ASP A 109 15.88 -1.39 0.12
N GLN A 110 15.32 -1.11 -1.05
CA GLN A 110 16.08 -0.93 -2.29
C GLN A 110 16.59 0.50 -2.48
N TRP A 111 15.87 1.49 -1.96
CA TRP A 111 16.27 2.90 -1.99
C TRP A 111 17.47 3.17 -1.07
N ASP A 112 17.39 2.66 0.17
CA ASP A 112 18.43 2.79 1.18
C ASP A 112 18.67 1.43 1.83
N PRO A 113 19.53 0.58 1.25
CA PRO A 113 19.79 -0.76 1.74
C PRO A 113 20.26 -0.73 3.21
N PRO A 114 19.68 -1.57 4.08
CA PRO A 114 20.10 -1.62 5.48
C PRO A 114 21.60 -1.92 5.54
N GLN A 115 22.35 -1.07 6.24
CA GLN A 115 23.78 -1.31 6.44
C GLN A 115 23.95 -2.68 7.09
N SER A 116 24.68 -3.58 6.43
CA SER A 116 25.00 -4.89 6.99
C SER A 116 25.70 -4.66 8.32
N THR A 117 25.06 -5.06 9.42
CA THR A 117 25.67 -5.13 10.74
C THR A 117 26.72 -6.23 10.72
N THR A 118 27.88 -5.91 10.15
CA THR A 118 29.09 -6.72 10.32
C THR A 118 29.45 -6.64 11.80
N PRO A 119 29.47 -7.74 12.57
CA PRO A 119 30.04 -7.70 13.90
C PRO A 119 31.52 -7.34 13.74
N SER A 120 31.88 -6.16 14.26
CA SER A 120 33.26 -5.69 14.37
C SER A 120 34.07 -6.73 15.13
N SER A 121 34.75 -7.62 14.39
CA SER A 121 35.88 -8.38 14.90
C SER A 121 37.15 -7.78 14.30
N SER A 122 37.99 -7.35 15.21
CA SER A 122 39.25 -6.64 15.03
C SER A 122 40.28 -7.36 14.17
N HIS A 123 41.08 -6.54 13.47
CA HIS A 123 42.43 -6.79 12.96
C HIS A 123 42.62 -7.79 11.81
N SER A 124 42.86 -7.24 10.61
CA SER A 124 44.13 -7.48 9.90
C SER A 124 44.31 -6.51 8.74
N THR A 125 45.39 -5.75 8.80
CA THR A 125 46.00 -4.98 7.72
C THR A 125 46.33 -5.90 6.54
N GLN A 126 45.78 -5.66 5.34
CA GLN A 126 46.41 -6.13 4.11
C GLN A 126 46.02 -5.30 2.88
N SER A 127 47.06 -4.66 2.36
CA SER A 127 47.34 -4.15 1.02
C SER A 127 46.26 -4.23 -0.07
N ARG A 128 45.98 -3.05 -0.63
CA ARG A 128 45.34 -2.82 -1.92
C ARG A 128 46.08 -3.57 -3.04
N LEU A 129 45.43 -4.54 -3.67
CA LEU A 129 45.67 -4.89 -5.05
C LEU A 129 44.34 -5.00 -5.78
N SER A 130 44.23 -4.15 -6.79
CA SER A 130 43.12 -3.95 -7.71
C SER A 130 42.67 -5.27 -8.33
N SER A 131 41.42 -5.68 -8.08
CA SER A 131 40.70 -6.59 -8.96
C SER A 131 39.50 -5.84 -9.54
N SER A 132 39.67 -5.39 -10.78
CA SER A 132 38.62 -4.83 -11.62
C SER A 132 37.70 -5.96 -12.06
N SER A 133 36.78 -6.36 -11.19
CA SER A 133 35.59 -7.09 -11.60
C SER A 133 34.55 -6.05 -12.06
N PRO A 134 33.90 -6.19 -13.22
CA PRO A 134 32.87 -5.26 -13.65
C PRO A 134 31.69 -5.39 -12.69
N THR A 135 31.60 -4.49 -11.72
CA THR A 135 30.39 -4.31 -10.94
C THR A 135 29.25 -4.04 -11.92
N PRO A 136 28.15 -4.82 -11.89
CA PRO A 136 27.00 -4.55 -12.73
C PRO A 136 26.56 -3.11 -12.45
N LYS A 137 26.54 -2.28 -13.50
CA LYS A 137 26.09 -0.89 -13.39
C LYS A 137 24.70 -0.89 -12.76
N ALA A 138 24.59 -0.38 -11.54
CA ALA A 138 23.31 -0.25 -10.86
C ALA A 138 22.33 0.49 -11.78
N VAL A 139 21.17 -0.11 -12.00
CA VAL A 139 20.12 0.49 -12.82
C VAL A 139 19.67 1.80 -12.15
N PRO A 140 19.59 2.92 -12.89
CA PRO A 140 19.05 4.16 -12.36
C PRO A 140 17.67 3.98 -11.72
N TRP A 141 17.40 4.66 -10.61
CA TRP A 141 16.20 4.44 -9.79
C TRP A 141 14.87 4.60 -10.54
N ASP A 142 14.79 5.58 -11.43
CA ASP A 142 13.64 5.83 -12.32
C ASP A 142 13.38 4.62 -13.24
N MET A 143 14.43 4.02 -13.81
CA MET A 143 14.28 2.80 -14.62
C MET A 143 13.95 1.58 -13.76
N ALA A 144 14.54 1.47 -12.56
CA ALA A 144 14.33 0.34 -11.66
C ALA A 144 12.89 0.29 -11.11
N THR A 145 12.27 1.45 -10.86
CA THR A 145 10.90 1.57 -10.34
C THR A 145 9.82 1.57 -11.43
N THR A 146 10.19 1.76 -12.69
CA THR A 146 9.25 1.82 -13.83
C THR A 146 8.25 0.65 -13.86
N PRO A 147 8.64 -0.62 -13.65
CA PRO A 147 7.69 -1.74 -13.65
C PRO A 147 6.57 -1.55 -12.62
N ILE A 148 6.94 -1.10 -11.41
CA ILE A 148 6.01 -0.90 -10.30
C ILE A 148 5.07 0.27 -10.58
N SER A 149 5.60 1.41 -11.03
CA SER A 149 4.79 2.58 -11.38
C SER A 149 3.79 2.25 -12.51
N LEU A 150 4.22 1.45 -13.48
CA LEU A 150 3.37 1.01 -14.57
C LEU A 150 2.29 0.02 -14.09
N ALA A 151 2.61 -0.94 -13.22
CA ALA A 151 1.63 -1.83 -12.61
C ALA A 151 0.58 -1.06 -11.80
N LEU A 152 1.01 -0.12 -10.95
CA LEU A 152 0.13 0.76 -10.17
C LEU A 152 -0.76 1.62 -11.07
N SER A 153 -0.22 2.18 -12.16
CA SER A 153 -0.99 2.99 -13.10
C SER A 153 -2.08 2.19 -13.82
N ARG A 154 -1.77 0.95 -14.23
CA ARG A 154 -2.73 0.05 -14.89
C ARG A 154 -3.85 -0.34 -13.93
N ALA A 155 -3.49 -0.71 -12.72
CA ALA A 155 -4.45 -1.05 -11.68
C ALA A 155 -5.31 0.15 -11.28
N ARG A 156 -4.74 1.37 -11.23
CA ARG A 156 -5.50 2.60 -11.01
C ARG A 156 -6.56 2.85 -12.09
N GLY A 157 -6.28 2.47 -13.33
CA GLY A 157 -7.25 2.48 -14.43
C GLY A 157 -8.48 1.59 -14.19
N LEU A 158 -8.40 0.60 -13.30
CA LEU A 158 -9.51 -0.29 -12.94
C LEU A 158 -10.34 0.22 -11.76
N MET A 159 -9.88 1.24 -11.03
CA MET A 159 -10.58 1.78 -9.84
C MET A 159 -12.01 2.26 -10.14
N PRO A 160 -12.33 2.91 -11.29
CA PRO A 160 -13.71 3.26 -11.61
C PRO A 160 -14.64 2.04 -11.70
N LEU A 161 -14.12 0.91 -12.20
CA LEU A 161 -14.89 -0.33 -12.29
C LEU A 161 -15.12 -0.93 -10.91
N TRP A 162 -14.10 -0.95 -10.04
CA TRP A 162 -14.25 -1.39 -8.65
C TRP A 162 -15.21 -0.49 -7.88
N HIS A 163 -15.21 0.81 -8.15
CA HIS A 163 -16.15 1.75 -7.55
C HIS A 163 -17.59 1.47 -7.96
N ALA A 164 -17.83 1.19 -9.24
CA ALA A 164 -19.15 0.80 -9.71
C ALA A 164 -19.65 -0.50 -9.04
N GLN A 165 -18.78 -1.50 -8.88
CA GLN A 165 -19.11 -2.75 -8.18
C GLN A 165 -19.47 -2.52 -6.71
N ASP A 166 -18.67 -1.72 -6.00
CA ASP A 166 -18.93 -1.38 -4.61
C ASP A 166 -20.23 -0.55 -4.44
N LEU A 167 -20.62 0.25 -5.45
CA LEU A 167 -21.90 0.97 -5.47
C LEU A 167 -23.10 0.04 -5.74
N GLU A 168 -22.97 -0.89 -6.69
CA GLU A 168 -24.01 -1.88 -6.99
C GLU A 168 -24.32 -2.73 -5.76
N GLU A 169 -23.29 -3.24 -5.08
CA GLU A 169 -23.50 -4.00 -3.85
C GLU A 169 -24.11 -3.13 -2.75
N ARG A 170 -23.72 -1.86 -2.65
CA ARG A 170 -24.33 -0.94 -1.67
C ARG A 170 -25.82 -0.74 -1.91
N GLU A 171 -26.26 -0.62 -3.15
CA GLU A 171 -27.68 -0.50 -3.50
C GLU A 171 -28.48 -1.71 -3.01
N ASN A 172 -27.88 -2.91 -3.09
CA ASN A 172 -28.47 -4.16 -2.60
C ASN A 172 -28.72 -4.16 -1.07
N TRP A 173 -28.05 -3.31 -0.29
CA TRP A 173 -28.13 -3.30 1.18
C TRP A 173 -28.74 -2.03 1.80
N GLU A 174 -29.28 -1.10 0.98
CA GLU A 174 -29.88 0.18 1.45
C GLU A 174 -28.95 1.00 2.40
N LEU A 175 -27.63 0.81 2.32
CA LEU A 175 -26.66 1.45 3.22
C LEU A 175 -26.33 2.89 2.76
N ASN A 176 -26.78 3.89 3.53
CA ASN A 176 -26.63 5.32 3.21
C ASN A 176 -25.26 5.97 3.55
N CYS A 177 -24.19 5.21 3.81
CA CYS A 177 -23.00 5.73 4.49
C CYS A 177 -21.72 5.92 3.64
N LEU A 178 -21.72 5.67 2.33
CA LEU A 178 -20.53 5.87 1.48
C LEU A 178 -20.61 7.12 0.60
N ASP A 179 -19.45 7.75 0.37
CA ASP A 179 -19.31 8.90 -0.52
C ASP A 179 -19.66 8.50 -1.98
N PRO A 180 -20.65 9.15 -2.62
CA PRO A 180 -21.03 8.87 -4.01
C PRO A 180 -19.93 9.18 -5.03
N GLN A 181 -18.85 9.87 -4.65
CA GLN A 181 -17.74 10.20 -5.55
C GLN A 181 -16.60 9.17 -5.57
N GLY A 182 -16.63 8.14 -4.71
CA GLY A 182 -15.63 7.07 -4.73
C GLY A 182 -14.24 7.46 -4.23
N GLN A 183 -14.10 8.63 -3.60
CA GLN A 183 -12.83 9.17 -3.12
C GLN A 183 -12.14 8.26 -2.08
N TYR A 184 -12.87 7.34 -1.45
CA TYR A 184 -12.32 6.44 -0.44
C TYR A 184 -11.22 5.51 -0.97
N PHE A 185 -11.22 5.17 -2.27
CA PHE A 185 -10.16 4.34 -2.82
C PHE A 185 -8.82 5.07 -2.97
N ASP A 186 -8.86 6.35 -3.32
CA ASP A 186 -7.66 7.18 -3.43
C ASP A 186 -6.99 7.42 -2.06
N VAL A 187 -7.74 7.25 -0.96
CA VAL A 187 -7.22 7.45 0.41
C VAL A 187 -6.48 6.20 0.94
N GLY A 188 -6.81 5.00 0.45
CA GLY A 188 -6.35 3.73 1.07
C GLY A 188 -5.53 2.78 0.19
N TRP A 189 -5.71 2.76 -1.13
CA TRP A 189 -5.06 1.76 -2.01
C TRP A 189 -3.65 2.19 -2.44
N PHE A 190 -2.61 1.46 -1.99
CA PHE A 190 -1.18 1.73 -2.27
C PHE A 190 -0.73 3.20 -2.10
N ARG A 191 -1.37 3.93 -1.18
CA ARG A 191 -1.14 5.37 -1.01
C ARG A 191 0.29 5.66 -0.57
N ARG A 192 0.82 4.92 0.41
CA ARG A 192 2.16 5.17 0.96
C ARG A 192 3.24 4.84 -0.06
N SER A 193 3.13 3.68 -0.70
CA SER A 193 4.07 3.26 -1.74
C SER A 193 4.08 4.22 -2.92
N THR A 194 2.91 4.69 -3.36
CA THR A 194 2.81 5.65 -4.48
C THR A 194 3.43 6.99 -4.11
N LYS A 195 3.17 7.50 -2.90
CA LYS A 195 3.77 8.75 -2.40
C LYS A 195 5.30 8.62 -2.30
N PHE A 196 5.78 7.51 -1.75
CA PHE A 196 7.22 7.22 -1.65
C PHE A 196 7.88 7.15 -3.03
N LEU A 197 7.30 6.41 -3.98
CA LEU A 197 7.84 6.28 -5.34
C LEU A 197 7.93 7.65 -6.03
N HIS A 198 6.91 8.49 -5.85
CA HIS A 198 6.93 9.85 -6.39
C HIS A 198 8.05 10.70 -5.79
N GLN A 199 8.13 10.76 -4.45
CA GLN A 199 9.15 11.55 -3.75
C GLN A 199 10.57 11.06 -4.02
N SER A 200 10.81 9.74 -3.93
CA SER A 200 12.12 9.13 -4.20
C SER A 200 12.58 9.36 -5.64
N THR A 201 11.68 9.27 -6.63
CA THR A 201 12.00 9.57 -8.03
C THR A 201 12.39 11.02 -8.21
N LYS A 202 11.64 11.95 -7.61
CA LYS A 202 11.94 13.39 -7.66
C LYS A 202 13.28 13.73 -7.02
N ILE A 203 13.54 13.22 -5.81
CA ILE A 203 14.83 13.39 -5.12
C ILE A 203 15.98 12.86 -5.98
N HIS A 204 15.80 11.69 -6.59
CA HIS A 204 16.80 11.11 -7.49
C HIS A 204 17.04 11.95 -8.75
N GLU A 205 16.00 12.54 -9.34
CA GLU A 205 16.12 13.45 -10.50
C GLU A 205 16.90 14.73 -10.16
N ILE A 206 16.65 15.33 -9.00
CA ILE A 206 17.37 16.53 -8.55
C ILE A 206 18.85 16.18 -8.33
N TRP A 207 19.14 15.10 -7.60
CA TRP A 207 20.51 14.62 -7.38
C TRP A 207 21.26 14.33 -8.68
N ARG A 208 20.58 13.69 -9.64
CA ARG A 208 21.14 13.44 -10.98
C ARG A 208 21.47 14.75 -11.71
N THR A 209 20.61 15.75 -11.59
CA THR A 209 20.79 17.06 -12.23
C THR A 209 21.95 17.82 -11.61
N LEU A 210 22.04 17.87 -10.28
CA LEU A 210 23.14 18.51 -9.56
C LEU A 210 24.50 17.86 -9.90
N ARG A 211 24.56 16.53 -9.95
CA ARG A 211 25.78 15.81 -10.35
C ARG A 211 26.22 16.14 -11.77
N ARG A 212 25.28 16.39 -12.69
CA ARG A 212 25.57 16.80 -14.08
C ARG A 212 26.05 18.24 -14.16
N TRP A 213 25.46 19.16 -13.39
CA TRP A 213 25.80 20.58 -13.43
C TRP A 213 27.17 20.88 -12.84
N GLY A 214 27.59 20.13 -11.82
CA GLY A 214 28.90 20.33 -11.20
C GLY A 214 30.08 19.70 -11.94
N GLY A 215 29.87 18.85 -12.96
CA GLY A 215 30.96 18.04 -13.53
C GLY A 215 31.71 17.18 -12.47
N GLY A 216 31.07 16.91 -11.32
CA GLY A 216 31.70 16.30 -10.14
C GLY A 216 32.51 17.25 -9.23
N GLN A 217 32.52 18.56 -9.48
CA GLN A 217 33.31 19.56 -8.75
C GLN A 217 32.52 20.36 -7.70
N LEU A 218 31.21 20.14 -7.57
CA LEU A 218 30.42 20.80 -6.54
C LEU A 218 30.76 20.18 -5.16
N PRO A 219 31.20 20.97 -4.16
CA PRO A 219 31.39 20.50 -2.80
C PRO A 219 30.10 19.88 -2.24
N ALA A 220 30.22 18.78 -1.50
CA ALA A 220 29.07 18.06 -0.94
C ALA A 220 28.16 18.98 -0.10
N GLU A 221 28.77 19.84 0.72
CA GLU A 221 28.04 20.80 1.57
C GLU A 221 27.16 21.76 0.75
N LEU A 222 27.62 22.22 -0.42
CA LEU A 222 26.83 23.07 -1.31
C LEU A 222 25.76 22.28 -2.06
N ALA A 223 26.03 21.01 -2.41
CA ALA A 223 25.03 20.14 -2.99
C ALA A 223 23.89 19.88 -2.01
N ASP A 224 24.20 19.67 -0.73
CA ASP A 224 23.22 19.41 0.32
C ASP A 224 22.34 20.65 0.58
N VAL A 225 22.92 21.86 0.64
CA VAL A 225 22.15 23.11 0.77
C VAL A 225 21.22 23.33 -0.42
N ILE A 226 21.70 23.13 -1.65
CA ILE A 226 20.84 23.27 -2.84
C ILE A 226 19.74 22.21 -2.85
N MET A 227 20.05 20.98 -2.43
CA MET A 227 19.04 19.92 -2.28
C MET A 227 17.97 20.31 -1.27
N GLU A 228 18.36 20.85 -0.11
CA GLU A 228 17.43 21.30 0.93
C GLU A 228 16.53 22.45 0.45
N ASP A 229 17.10 23.44 -0.25
CA ASP A 229 16.36 24.57 -0.83
C ASP A 229 15.36 24.09 -1.90
N VAL A 230 15.80 23.24 -2.84
CA VAL A 230 14.95 22.70 -3.90
C VAL A 230 13.89 21.77 -3.32
N ALA A 231 14.22 20.92 -2.35
CA ALA A 231 13.27 20.04 -1.70
C ALA A 231 12.18 20.85 -0.97
N THR A 232 12.57 21.91 -0.25
CA THR A 232 11.62 22.81 0.43
C THR A 232 10.71 23.51 -0.58
N PHE A 233 11.26 23.99 -1.69
CA PHE A 233 10.48 24.63 -2.75
C PHE A 233 9.49 23.68 -3.44
N GLU A 234 9.88 22.43 -3.69
CA GLU A 234 9.03 21.41 -4.33
C GLU A 234 8.11 20.67 -3.35
N GLY A 235 8.17 20.97 -2.04
CA GLY A 235 7.39 20.28 -1.01
C GLY A 235 7.82 18.83 -0.80
N LEU A 236 9.08 18.50 -1.08
CA LEU A 236 9.68 17.20 -0.83
C LEU A 236 10.19 17.10 0.62
N PRO A 237 10.21 15.89 1.18
CA PRO A 237 10.74 15.67 2.52
C PRO A 237 12.24 15.96 2.54
N VAL A 238 12.64 16.80 3.49
CA VAL A 238 14.04 17.18 3.72
C VAL A 238 14.77 16.10 4.55
N CYS A 239 14.02 15.28 5.28
CA CYS A 239 14.54 14.18 6.08
C CYS A 239 14.78 12.91 5.25
N ASP A 240 15.57 11.99 5.80
CA ASP A 240 15.77 10.67 5.23
C ASP A 240 14.42 9.94 5.05
N LEU A 241 14.12 9.53 3.80
CA LEU A 241 12.89 8.84 3.43
C LEU A 241 12.71 7.53 4.21
N ARG A 242 13.79 6.82 4.54
CA ARG A 242 13.69 5.59 5.32
C ARG A 242 13.15 5.91 6.70
N THR A 243 13.64 6.97 7.32
CA THR A 243 13.12 7.48 8.59
C THR A 243 11.69 8.00 8.46
N GLU A 244 11.35 8.79 7.43
CA GLU A 244 9.97 9.29 7.25
C GLU A 244 8.95 8.15 7.13
N TYR A 245 9.26 7.11 6.35
CA TYR A 245 8.30 6.06 6.02
C TYR A 245 8.35 4.85 6.97
N LEU A 246 9.48 4.60 7.65
CA LEU A 246 9.67 3.46 8.57
C LEU A 246 9.89 3.86 10.04
N ALA A 247 10.02 5.15 10.39
CA ALA A 247 10.10 5.54 11.80
C ALA A 247 8.90 4.98 12.57
N LYS A 248 9.22 4.20 13.60
CA LYS A 248 8.28 3.39 14.35
C LYS A 248 7.10 4.24 14.87
N ARG A 249 5.88 3.76 14.58
CA ARG A 249 4.81 3.61 15.59
C ARG A 249 5.32 2.73 16.74
N ALA A 250 6.28 3.24 17.52
CA ALA A 250 6.76 2.64 18.77
C ALA A 250 5.79 2.89 19.94
N VAL A 251 4.59 3.39 19.64
CA VAL A 251 3.50 3.58 20.58
C VAL A 251 2.31 2.84 19.97
N ASN A 252 1.75 1.89 20.74
CA ASN A 252 0.60 1.03 20.44
C ASN A 252 0.92 -0.37 19.89
N HIS A 253 1.78 -1.12 20.59
CA HIS A 253 1.46 -2.53 20.81
C HIS A 253 0.16 -2.60 21.64
N GLY A 254 -0.96 -2.86 20.97
CA GLY A 254 -2.24 -3.14 21.64
C GLY A 254 -3.38 -2.15 21.37
N ALA A 255 -3.46 -1.54 20.20
CA ALA A 255 -4.75 -1.05 19.69
C ALA A 255 -4.63 -0.85 18.18
N VAL A 256 -5.54 -1.45 17.43
CA VAL A 256 -5.83 -1.05 16.06
C VAL A 256 -6.50 0.33 16.14
N SER A 257 -5.69 1.40 16.25
CA SER A 257 -6.17 2.77 16.15
C SER A 257 -6.22 3.15 14.67
N TYR A 258 -7.37 2.92 14.06
CA TYR A 258 -7.79 3.72 12.92
C TYR A 258 -7.94 5.18 13.36
N PHE A 259 -7.68 6.09 12.43
CA PHE A 259 -7.99 7.53 12.45
C PHE A 259 -6.89 8.52 12.88
N ARG A 260 -6.40 9.22 11.82
CA ARG A 260 -6.50 10.68 11.62
C ARG A 260 -5.22 11.49 11.74
N GLU A 261 -4.41 11.44 10.69
CA GLU A 261 -3.50 12.50 10.20
C GLU A 261 -3.50 12.28 8.67
N ASP A 262 -4.01 13.12 7.77
CA ASP A 262 -3.97 14.57 7.63
C ASP A 262 -5.23 15.07 6.90
N MET A 263 -5.96 16.00 7.52
CA MET A 263 -6.72 17.02 6.80
C MET A 263 -6.35 18.34 7.47
N ASN A 264 -5.34 19.00 6.91
CA ASN A 264 -5.11 20.44 6.94
C ASN A 264 -4.39 20.81 5.65
#